data_AF-A0A7W2MJD7-F1
#
_entry.id   AF-A0A7W2MJD7-F1
#
_cell.length_a   1.000
_cell.length_b   1.000
_cell.length_c   1.000
_cell.angle_alpha   90.00
_cell.angle_beta   90.00
_cell.angle_gamma   90.00
#
_symmetry.space_group_name_H-M   'P 1'
#
loop_
_entity.id
_entity.type
_entity.pdbx_description
1 polymer ?
#
loop_
_entity_poly.entity_id
_entity_poly.type
_entity_poly.pdbx_seq_one_letter_code
_entity_poly.pdbx_strand_id
1 'polypeptide(L)'
;MNSEHVFLKKSLMTLVMTLVISSPLMAFENNLALKVAIVKDATGSQDIVKGNFNSSIKKLTGRHKNENSYNSNMSLCVAYLQADNAKQSELACTAAINDVEAMDLYNDKALYLKSLSYSNRGISRYKNNDISGALTDLSAAVLIDANTITVGNLNIVKKRLYKSQTLASTSTQFAE
;
A
#
# COMPACT_ATOMS: atom_id res chain seq x y z
N MET A 1 11.47 -3.37 -17.03
CA MET A 1 12.72 -3.13 -16.28
C MET A 1 12.68 -3.90 -14.96
N ASN A 2 13.78 -4.54 -14.58
CA ASN A 2 13.80 -5.61 -13.58
C ASN A 2 13.62 -5.09 -12.14
N SER A 3 12.90 -5.86 -11.33
CA SER A 3 12.54 -5.63 -9.92
C SER A 3 13.73 -5.58 -8.93
N GLU A 4 14.96 -5.40 -9.38
CA GLU A 4 16.17 -5.60 -8.56
C GLU A 4 16.36 -4.56 -7.44
N HIS A 5 15.65 -3.43 -7.53
CA HIS A 5 15.76 -2.31 -6.58
C HIS A 5 14.60 -2.21 -5.60
N VAL A 6 13.63 -3.13 -5.63
CA VAL A 6 12.41 -3.05 -4.81
C VAL A 6 12.07 -4.40 -4.18
N PHE A 7 11.89 -4.42 -2.85
CA PHE A 7 11.29 -5.56 -2.15
C PHE A 7 9.78 -5.45 -2.14
N LEU A 8 9.10 -6.61 -2.12
CA LEU A 8 7.65 -6.68 -2.01
C LEU A 8 7.24 -7.28 -0.67
N LYS A 9 6.33 -6.60 0.02
CA LYS A 9 5.69 -7.13 1.23
C LYS A 9 4.18 -7.15 1.08
N LYS A 10 3.56 -8.25 1.49
CA LYS A 10 2.10 -8.38 1.49
C LYS A 10 1.51 -7.49 2.60
N SER A 11 0.44 -6.76 2.29
CA SER A 11 -0.40 -6.08 3.27
C SER A 11 -1.74 -6.81 3.34
N LEU A 12 -2.01 -7.46 4.48
CA LEU A 12 -3.25 -8.15 4.76
C LEU A 12 -4.23 -7.18 5.43
N MET A 13 -5.49 -7.24 5.04
CA MET A 13 -6.58 -6.57 5.72
C MET A 13 -7.36 -7.65 6.46
N THR A 14 -7.30 -7.65 7.79
CA THR A 14 -8.06 -8.57 8.63
C THR A 14 -9.53 -8.23 8.49
N LEU A 15 -10.27 -9.04 7.74
CA LEU A 15 -11.71 -8.95 7.68
C LEU A 15 -12.25 -9.64 8.95
N VAL A 16 -12.65 -8.87 9.96
CA VAL A 16 -13.32 -9.43 11.14
C VAL A 16 -14.71 -9.89 10.71
N MET A 17 -14.81 -11.16 10.34
CA MET A 17 -16.10 -11.84 10.16
C MET A 17 -16.53 -12.39 11.52
N THR A 18 -17.38 -11.65 12.25
CA THR A 18 -18.16 -12.21 13.36
C THR A 18 -19.20 -13.17 12.78
N LEU A 19 -18.79 -14.42 12.53
CA LEU A 19 -19.67 -15.50 12.13
C LEU A 19 -20.03 -16.33 13.38
N VAL A 20 -21.19 -16.04 13.98
CA VAL A 20 -21.86 -16.97 14.88
C VAL A 20 -22.58 -17.99 14.00
N ILE A 21 -21.87 -18.97 13.43
CA ILE A 21 -22.54 -20.12 12.80
C ILE A 21 -21.72 -21.39 13.00
N SER A 22 -22.33 -22.36 13.68
CA SER A 22 -21.80 -23.66 14.09
C SER A 22 -21.71 -24.69 12.96
N SER A 23 -21.26 -24.31 11.75
CA SER A 23 -21.00 -25.29 10.69
C SER A 23 -19.64 -25.07 10.02
N PRO A 24 -18.89 -26.14 9.70
CA PRO A 24 -17.59 -26.03 9.08
C PRO A 24 -17.75 -25.76 7.58
N LEU A 25 -18.10 -24.53 7.22
CA LEU A 25 -17.90 -24.05 5.86
C LEU A 25 -16.43 -23.62 5.75
N MET A 26 -15.59 -24.45 5.12
CA MET A 26 -14.22 -24.06 4.79
C MET A 26 -14.26 -22.89 3.80
N ALA A 27 -14.15 -21.67 4.30
CA ALA A 27 -14.00 -20.49 3.47
C ALA A 27 -12.65 -20.57 2.75
N PHE A 28 -12.68 -20.83 1.44
CA PHE A 28 -11.50 -20.66 0.58
C PHE A 28 -11.18 -19.15 0.52
N GLU A 29 -10.28 -18.70 1.39
CA GLU A 29 -9.78 -17.33 1.36
C GLU A 29 -8.89 -17.16 0.12
N ASN A 30 -9.46 -16.66 -0.97
CA ASN A 30 -8.70 -16.27 -2.14
C ASN A 30 -7.76 -15.12 -1.70
N ASN A 31 -6.46 -15.41 -1.52
CA ASN A 31 -5.50 -14.50 -0.88
C ASN A 31 -5.22 -13.28 -1.78
N LEU A 32 -6.10 -12.29 -1.71
CA LEU A 32 -6.05 -11.02 -2.42
C LEU A 32 -5.11 -10.03 -1.68
N ALA A 33 -3.89 -10.42 -1.32
CA ALA A 33 -2.98 -9.54 -0.58
C ALA A 33 -2.41 -8.42 -1.46
N LEU A 34 -2.50 -7.17 -0.97
CA LEU A 34 -1.91 -6.01 -1.64
C LEU A 34 -0.37 -6.09 -1.54
N LYS A 35 0.33 -5.74 -2.61
CA LYS A 35 1.79 -5.75 -2.69
C LYS A 35 2.32 -4.34 -2.42
N VAL A 36 3.06 -4.20 -1.33
CA VAL A 36 3.69 -2.94 -0.92
C VAL A 36 5.14 -2.92 -1.42
N ALA A 37 5.51 -1.86 -2.13
CA ALA A 37 6.86 -1.67 -2.64
C ALA A 37 7.78 -1.03 -1.59
N ILE A 38 8.94 -1.63 -1.34
CA ILE A 38 9.98 -1.14 -0.44
C ILE A 38 11.24 -0.88 -1.25
N VAL A 39 11.83 0.32 -1.12
CA VAL A 39 13.10 0.62 -1.79
C VAL A 39 14.23 -0.21 -1.15
N LYS A 40 14.98 -0.95 -1.97
CA LYS A 40 16.13 -1.75 -1.53
C LYS A 40 17.25 -0.84 -1.04
N ASP A 41 17.99 -1.30 -0.03
CA ASP A 41 19.15 -0.64 0.58
C ASP A 41 18.88 0.78 1.13
N ALA A 42 17.60 1.17 1.25
CA ALA A 42 17.20 2.41 1.91
C ALA A 42 17.29 2.28 3.43
N THR A 43 17.53 3.40 4.12
CA THR A 43 17.47 3.47 5.59
C THR A 43 16.15 2.90 6.10
N GLY A 44 16.21 1.95 7.05
CA GLY A 44 15.03 1.30 7.61
C GLY A 44 14.46 0.12 6.80
N SER A 45 14.84 -0.04 5.52
CA SER A 45 14.33 -1.13 4.66
C SER A 45 14.55 -2.53 5.25
N GLN A 46 15.72 -2.78 5.85
CA GLN A 46 16.04 -4.06 6.51
C GLN A 46 15.14 -4.34 7.72
N ASP A 47 14.84 -3.31 8.50
CA ASP A 47 13.93 -3.44 9.65
C ASP A 47 12.51 -3.76 9.17
N ILE A 48 12.06 -3.10 8.10
CA ILE A 48 10.75 -3.34 7.49
C ILE A 48 10.64 -4.78 6.96
N VAL A 49 11.65 -5.27 6.24
CA VAL A 49 11.67 -6.64 5.71
C VAL A 49 11.56 -7.65 6.86
N LYS A 50 12.33 -7.46 7.93
CA LYS A 50 12.30 -8.30 9.14
C LYS A 50 11.03 -8.18 9.99
N GLY A 51 10.16 -7.20 9.72
CA GLY A 51 8.94 -6.96 10.50
C GLY A 51 9.12 -6.01 11.70
N ASN A 52 10.30 -5.40 11.84
CA ASN A 52 10.64 -4.49 12.92
C ASN A 52 10.17 -3.06 12.63
N PHE A 53 8.88 -2.86 12.36
CA PHE A 53 8.33 -1.59 11.86
C PHE A 53 8.54 -0.43 12.83
N ASN A 54 8.29 -0.62 14.13
CA ASN A 54 8.50 0.41 15.15
C ASN A 54 9.97 0.86 15.26
N SER A 55 10.90 -0.08 15.10
CA SER A 55 12.33 0.21 15.05
C SER A 55 12.68 1.07 13.83
N SER A 56 12.14 0.68 12.66
CA SER A 56 12.28 1.47 11.43
C SER A 56 11.71 2.87 11.59
N ILE A 57 10.51 3.01 12.16
CA ILE A 57 9.84 4.31 12.38
C ILE A 57 10.71 5.18 13.28
N LYS A 58 11.12 4.67 14.45
CA LYS A 58 11.96 5.40 15.41
C LYS A 58 13.26 5.89 14.75
N LYS A 59 13.92 5.02 13.99
CA LYS A 59 15.15 5.34 13.25
C LYS A 59 14.92 6.45 12.22
N LEU A 60 13.83 6.39 11.47
CA LEU A 60 13.54 7.33 10.39
C LEU A 60 13.06 8.69 10.89
N THR A 61 12.28 8.74 11.98
CA THR A 61 11.72 9.96 12.56
C THR A 61 12.70 10.71 13.46
N GLY A 62 13.72 10.03 13.99
CA GLY A 62 14.76 10.65 14.82
C GLY A 62 15.85 11.40 14.05
N ARG A 63 15.75 11.46 12.72
CA ARG A 63 16.73 12.12 11.85
C ARG A 63 16.46 13.60 11.67
N HIS A 64 17.49 14.33 11.24
CA HIS A 64 17.34 15.73 10.89
C HIS A 64 16.52 15.88 9.59
N LYS A 65 15.68 16.93 9.51
CA LYS A 65 14.78 17.15 8.36
C LYS A 65 15.51 17.32 7.02
N ASN A 66 16.76 17.80 7.04
CA ASN A 66 17.63 17.95 5.87
C ASN A 66 18.17 16.61 5.33
N GLU A 67 17.98 15.50 6.04
CA GLU A 67 18.32 14.14 5.60
C GLU A 67 17.12 13.42 4.95
N ASN A 68 15.97 14.10 4.86
CA ASN A 68 14.80 13.54 4.22
C ASN A 68 15.00 13.47 2.70
N SER A 69 14.86 12.26 2.18
CA SER A 69 15.01 11.91 0.78
C SER A 69 13.86 10.99 0.38
N TYR A 70 13.65 10.82 -0.92
CA TYR A 70 12.68 9.86 -1.45
C TYR A 70 12.75 8.50 -0.75
N ASN A 71 13.96 7.92 -0.63
CA ASN A 71 14.18 6.61 0.00
C ASN A 71 13.71 6.56 1.46
N SER A 72 13.96 7.65 2.18
CA SER A 72 13.59 7.83 3.58
C SER A 72 12.08 7.91 3.77
N ASN A 73 11.42 8.78 3.00
CA ASN A 73 9.99 8.99 3.08
C ASN A 73 9.22 7.76 2.57
N MET A 74 9.74 7.09 1.54
CA MET A 74 9.18 5.84 1.06
C MET A 74 9.33 4.71 2.08
N SER A 75 10.47 4.62 2.79
CA SER A 75 10.63 3.66 3.88
C SER A 75 9.68 3.96 5.04
N LEU A 76 9.47 5.23 5.38
CA LEU A 76 8.56 5.65 6.45
C LEU A 76 7.10 5.36 6.10
N CYS A 77 6.70 5.65 4.85
CA CYS A 77 5.43 5.27 4.24
C CYS A 77 5.13 3.78 4.47
N VAL A 78 6.06 2.90 4.07
CA VAL A 78 5.86 1.46 4.23
C VAL A 78 5.88 1.03 5.68
N ALA A 79 6.77 1.58 6.50
CA ALA A 79 6.86 1.22 7.91
C ALA A 79 5.56 1.54 8.66
N TYR A 80 4.99 2.73 8.44
CA TYR A 80 3.68 3.07 9.00
C TYR A 80 2.55 2.21 8.44
N LEU A 81 2.57 1.91 7.13
CA LEU A 81 1.55 1.09 6.50
C LEU A 81 1.50 -0.32 7.11
N GLN A 82 2.68 -0.89 7.37
CA GLN A 82 2.84 -2.22 7.95
C GLN A 82 2.60 -2.23 9.47
N ALA A 83 2.76 -1.09 10.14
CA ALA A 83 2.40 -0.88 11.54
C ALA A 83 0.91 -0.51 11.73
N ASP A 84 0.09 -0.66 10.70
CA ASP A 84 -1.34 -0.31 10.67
C ASP A 84 -1.66 1.15 11.02
N ASN A 85 -0.70 2.05 10.80
CA ASN A 85 -0.88 3.49 10.97
C ASN A 85 -1.14 4.17 9.62
N ALA A 86 -2.31 3.91 9.06
CA ALA A 86 -2.67 4.32 7.69
C ALA A 86 -2.61 5.84 7.48
N LYS A 87 -2.96 6.65 8.50
CA LYS A 87 -2.88 8.11 8.40
C LYS A 87 -1.44 8.62 8.28
N GLN A 88 -0.53 8.12 9.12
CA GLN A 88 0.88 8.53 9.04
C GLN A 88 1.56 7.97 7.78
N SER A 89 1.15 6.77 7.35
CA SER A 89 1.58 6.20 6.08
C SER A 89 1.21 7.13 4.92
N GLU A 90 -0.04 7.60 4.83
CA GLU A 90 -0.47 8.49 3.74
C GLU A 90 0.38 9.78 3.67
N LEU A 91 0.67 10.38 4.83
CA LEU A 91 1.51 11.57 4.92
C LEU A 91 2.94 11.29 4.42
N ALA A 92 3.55 10.19 4.87
CA ALA A 92 4.90 9.81 4.45
C ALA A 92 4.96 9.41 2.96
N CYS A 93 3.95 8.72 2.43
CA CYS A 93 3.89 8.39 1.00
C CYS A 93 3.73 9.66 0.16
N THR A 94 2.97 10.65 0.65
CA THR A 94 2.86 11.97 -0.01
C THR A 94 4.19 12.70 -0.03
N ALA A 95 4.95 12.69 1.07
CA ALA A 95 6.29 13.25 1.09
C ALA A 95 7.22 12.55 0.07
N ALA A 96 7.14 11.23 -0.06
CA ALA A 96 7.89 10.49 -1.08
C ALA A 96 7.49 10.85 -2.51
N ILE A 97 6.20 11.07 -2.78
CA ILE A 97 5.72 11.55 -4.09
C ILE A 97 6.32 12.93 -4.40
N ASN A 98 6.29 13.86 -3.45
CA ASN A 98 6.88 15.18 -3.64
C ASN A 98 8.40 15.09 -3.92
N ASP A 99 9.12 14.21 -3.24
CA ASP A 99 10.56 14.03 -3.46
C ASP A 99 10.87 13.49 -4.86
N VAL A 100 10.10 12.53 -5.37
CA VAL A 100 10.33 11.98 -6.72
C VAL A 100 9.86 12.93 -7.82
N GLU A 101 8.86 13.78 -7.54
CA GLU A 101 8.44 14.83 -8.48
C GLU A 101 9.47 15.96 -8.63
N ALA A 102 10.32 16.15 -7.62
CA ALA A 102 11.47 17.04 -7.72
C ALA A 102 12.67 16.42 -8.48
N MET A 103 12.61 15.13 -8.83
CA MET A 103 13.61 14.47 -9.67
C MET A 103 13.33 14.73 -11.16
N ASP A 104 14.34 14.54 -12.01
CA ASP A 104 14.16 14.60 -13.46
C ASP A 104 13.25 13.45 -13.94
N LEU A 105 11.99 13.79 -14.24
CA LEU A 105 10.91 12.85 -14.53
C LEU A 105 11.01 12.18 -15.91
N TYR A 106 12.01 12.52 -16.72
CA TYR A 106 12.21 11.92 -18.04
C TYR A 106 12.95 10.57 -18.02
N ASN A 107 13.40 10.10 -16.87
CA ASN A 107 14.00 8.78 -16.76
C ASN A 107 12.97 7.73 -16.32
N ASP A 108 12.99 6.55 -16.98
CA ASP A 108 12.09 5.42 -16.69
C ASP A 108 12.10 5.01 -15.21
N LYS A 109 13.23 5.20 -14.53
CA LYS A 109 13.39 4.89 -13.12
C LYS A 109 12.56 5.83 -12.22
N ALA A 110 12.53 7.13 -12.51
CA ALA A 110 11.75 8.12 -11.76
C ALA A 110 10.25 7.88 -11.95
N LEU A 111 9.81 7.57 -13.18
CA LEU A 111 8.43 7.17 -13.46
C LEU A 111 8.05 5.89 -12.72
N TYR A 112 8.93 4.87 -12.73
CA TYR A 112 8.72 3.64 -11.97
C TYR A 112 8.57 3.92 -10.47
N LEU A 113 9.51 4.66 -9.87
CA LEU A 113 9.46 5.03 -8.45
C LEU A 113 8.22 5.85 -8.10
N LYS A 114 7.83 6.79 -8.97
CA LYS A 114 6.62 7.59 -8.82
C LYS A 114 5.38 6.71 -8.82
N SER A 115 5.24 5.79 -9.78
CA SER A 115 4.12 4.85 -9.84
C SER A 115 3.98 4.02 -8.56
N LEU A 116 5.10 3.55 -8.00
CA LEU A 116 5.11 2.75 -6.76
C LEU A 116 4.72 3.58 -5.55
N SER A 117 5.13 4.85 -5.48
CA SER A 117 4.74 5.77 -4.40
C SER A 117 3.24 6.08 -4.43
N TYR A 118 2.66 6.30 -5.61
CA TYR A 118 1.20 6.39 -5.76
C TYR A 118 0.51 5.09 -5.36
N SER A 119 1.03 3.93 -5.79
CA SER A 119 0.45 2.65 -5.42
C SER A 119 0.47 2.42 -3.91
N ASN A 120 1.56 2.76 -3.21
CA ASN A 120 1.65 2.61 -1.76
C ASN A 120 0.70 3.58 -1.04
N ARG A 121 0.60 4.85 -1.49
CA ARG A 121 -0.37 5.80 -0.92
C ARG A 121 -1.81 5.31 -1.11
N GLY A 122 -2.12 4.75 -2.27
CA GLY A 122 -3.43 4.16 -2.54
C GLY A 122 -3.78 3.01 -1.59
N ILE A 123 -2.82 2.14 -1.26
CA ILE A 123 -3.02 1.10 -0.22
C ILE A 123 -3.26 1.74 1.16
N SER A 124 -2.54 2.81 1.48
CA SER A 124 -2.71 3.56 2.72
C SER A 124 -4.12 4.13 2.86
N ARG A 125 -4.62 4.81 1.83
CA ARG A 125 -5.97 5.36 1.79
C ARG A 125 -7.03 4.27 1.85
N TYR A 126 -6.82 3.15 1.16
CA TYR A 126 -7.71 2.01 1.21
C TYR A 126 -7.82 1.46 2.65
N LYS A 127 -6.70 1.31 3.36
CA LYS A 127 -6.68 0.91 4.78
C LYS A 127 -7.32 1.95 5.70
N ASN A 128 -7.28 3.23 5.33
CA ASN A 128 -7.94 4.32 6.04
C ASN A 128 -9.40 4.54 5.64
N ASN A 129 -10.02 3.58 4.92
CA ASN A 129 -11.38 3.65 4.37
C ASN A 129 -11.65 4.81 3.39
N ASP A 130 -10.62 5.51 2.92
CA ASP A 130 -10.72 6.47 1.81
C ASP A 130 -10.67 5.71 0.47
N ILE A 131 -11.81 5.10 0.13
CA ILE A 131 -11.93 4.27 -1.08
C ILE A 131 -11.76 5.08 -2.36
N SER A 132 -12.30 6.30 -2.39
CA SER A 132 -12.22 7.17 -3.57
C SER A 132 -10.78 7.62 -3.83
N GLY A 133 -10.09 8.11 -2.79
CA GLY A 133 -8.69 8.48 -2.88
C GLY A 133 -7.77 7.30 -3.19
N ALA A 134 -8.08 6.11 -2.66
CA ALA A 134 -7.35 4.89 -2.99
C ALA A 134 -7.45 4.52 -4.48
N LEU A 135 -8.66 4.53 -5.06
CA LEU A 135 -8.86 4.25 -6.48
C LEU A 135 -8.20 5.29 -7.37
N THR A 136 -8.25 6.56 -6.97
CA THR A 136 -7.57 7.67 -7.66
C THR A 136 -6.07 7.41 -7.72
N ASP A 137 -5.44 7.12 -6.57
CA ASP A 137 -4.00 6.88 -6.50
C ASP A 137 -3.56 5.61 -7.24
N LEU A 138 -4.31 4.52 -7.09
CA LEU A 138 -4.00 3.26 -7.76
C LEU A 138 -4.16 3.36 -9.28
N SER A 139 -5.12 4.14 -9.75
CA SER A 139 -5.31 4.40 -11.19
C SER A 139 -4.20 5.30 -11.73
N ALA A 140 -3.83 6.35 -11.00
CA ALA A 140 -2.69 7.20 -11.35
C ALA A 140 -1.38 6.39 -11.42
N ALA A 141 -1.15 5.47 -10.48
CA ALA A 141 0.01 4.59 -10.50
C ALA A 141 0.10 3.78 -11.81
N VAL A 142 -1.01 3.19 -12.27
CA VAL A 142 -1.05 2.44 -13.54
C VAL A 142 -0.82 3.35 -14.75
N LEU A 143 -1.33 4.58 -14.74
CA LEU A 143 -1.13 5.55 -15.83
C LEU A 143 0.33 6.01 -15.93
N ILE A 144 1.02 6.15 -14.80
CA ILE A 144 2.42 6.58 -14.74
C ILE A 144 3.35 5.45 -15.20
N ASP A 145 3.16 4.25 -14.65
CA ASP A 145 3.85 3.05 -15.10
C ASP A 145 3.01 1.80 -14.81
N ALA A 146 2.56 1.16 -15.90
CA ALA A 146 1.78 -0.06 -15.84
C ALA A 146 2.72 -1.26 -15.64
N ASN A 147 2.82 -1.73 -14.40
CA ASN A 147 3.61 -2.89 -14.04
C ASN A 147 2.79 -3.88 -13.20
N THR A 148 3.36 -5.06 -12.93
CA THR A 148 2.68 -6.13 -12.20
C THR A 148 2.20 -5.71 -10.81
N ILE A 149 2.86 -4.76 -10.15
CA ILE A 149 2.50 -4.28 -8.81
C ILE A 149 1.32 -3.31 -8.91
N THR A 150 1.44 -2.26 -9.74
CA THR A 150 0.43 -1.21 -9.87
C THR A 150 -0.89 -1.77 -10.39
N VAL A 151 -0.84 -2.57 -11.46
CA VAL A 151 -2.02 -3.25 -12.04
C VAL A 151 -2.61 -4.27 -11.06
N GLY A 152 -1.75 -5.04 -10.39
CA GLY A 152 -2.18 -6.05 -9.42
C GLY A 152 -2.94 -5.44 -8.24
N ASN A 153 -2.42 -4.36 -7.67
CA ASN A 153 -3.04 -3.67 -6.54
C ASN A 153 -4.38 -3.03 -6.91
N LEU A 154 -4.46 -2.34 -8.06
CA LEU A 154 -5.71 -1.76 -8.54
C LEU A 154 -6.79 -2.85 -8.71
N ASN A 155 -6.43 -3.97 -9.34
CA ASN A 155 -7.35 -5.09 -9.57
C ASN A 155 -7.83 -5.72 -8.26
N ILE A 156 -6.94 -5.88 -7.27
CA ILE A 156 -7.31 -6.39 -5.95
C ILE A 156 -8.32 -5.47 -5.28
N VAL A 157 -8.07 -4.15 -5.25
CA VAL A 157 -9.01 -3.19 -4.63
C VAL A 157 -10.36 -3.21 -5.35
N LYS A 158 -10.39 -3.15 -6.69
CA LYS A 158 -11.64 -3.25 -7.45
C LYS A 158 -12.43 -4.53 -7.14
N LYS A 159 -11.77 -5.68 -7.07
CA LYS A 159 -12.41 -6.96 -6.71
C LYS A 159 -12.98 -6.95 -5.30
N ARG A 160 -12.26 -6.38 -4.32
CA ARG A 160 -12.75 -6.26 -2.93
C ARG A 160 -13.98 -5.35 -2.86
N LEU A 161 -14.00 -4.24 -3.60
CA LEU A 161 -15.14 -3.34 -3.65
C LEU A 161 -16.36 -3.98 -4.30
N TYR A 162 -16.18 -4.67 -5.43
CA TYR A 162 -17.25 -5.43 -6.07
C TYR A 162 -17.84 -6.47 -5.11
N LYS A 163 -16.99 -7.27 -4.43
CA LYS A 163 -17.43 -8.26 -3.44
C LYS A 163 -18.21 -7.60 -2.28
N SER A 164 -17.72 -6.48 -1.76
CA SER A 164 -18.40 -5.73 -0.68
C SER A 164 -19.81 -5.27 -1.09
N GLN A 165 -19.94 -4.72 -2.31
CA GLN A 165 -21.22 -4.29 -2.86
C GLN A 165 -22.19 -5.47 -3.04
N THR A 166 -21.71 -6.60 -3.58
CA THR A 166 -22.56 -7.79 -3.75
C THR A 166 -23.07 -8.32 -2.41
N LEU A 167 -22.22 -8.38 -1.38
CA LEU A 167 -22.61 -8.86 -0.05
C LEU A 167 -23.64 -7.94 0.60
N ALA A 168 -23.47 -6.62 0.48
CA ALA A 168 -24.42 -5.64 1.02
C ALA A 168 -25.80 -5.74 0.37
N SER A 169 -25.84 -6.02 -0.94
CA SER A 169 -27.08 -6.17 -1.72
C SER A 169 -27.84 -7.46 -1.38
N THR A 170 -27.11 -8.53 -1.06
CA THR A 170 -27.69 -9.81 -0.66
C THR A 170 -28.24 -9.75 0.77
N SER A 171 -27.58 -9.06 1.71
CA SER A 171 -28.09 -8.93 3.09
C SER A 171 -29.38 -8.13 3.21
N THR A 172 -29.68 -7.25 2.25
CA THR A 172 -30.92 -6.46 2.25
C THR A 172 -32.14 -7.28 1.79
N GLN A 173 -31.93 -8.35 1.01
CA GLN A 173 -33.02 -9.20 0.49
C GLN A 173 -33.52 -10.25 1.50
N PHE A 174 -32.85 -10.44 2.63
CA PHE A 174 -33.23 -11.41 3.68
C PHE A 174 -33.72 -10.75 4.98
N ALA A 175 -34.00 -9.44 4.94
CA ALA A 175 -34.44 -8.65 6.09
C ALA A 175 -35.93 -8.25 6.04
N GLU A 176 -36.71 -8.83 5.12
CA GLU A 176 -38.19 -8.67 5.03
C GLU A 176 -38.92 -9.98 5.39
#